data_AF-A0A1F8LZW4-F1
#
_entry.id   AF-A0A1F8LZW4-F1
#
_cell.length_a   1.000
_cell.length_b   1.000
_cell.length_c   1.000
_cell.angle_alpha   90.00
_cell.angle_beta   90.00
_cell.angle_gamma   90.00
#
_symmetry.space_group_name_H-M   'P 1'
#
loop_
_entity.id
_entity.type
_entity.pdbx_description
1 polymer ?
#
loop_
_entity_poly.entity_id
_entity_poly.type
_entity_poly.pdbx_seq_one_letter_code
_entity_poly.pdbx_strand_id
1 'polypeptide(L)'
;MTAFLALQFSHFNMFANVHLTTSLLWTCTGILAILDVILIMLARRMVRREGFKQIRWLLVVASGVFFLLVWICVLWWGWDWFYVYIFPGRARFLLPPIFCVGYSLLALGMSWLSLRLPGNPAVTWSLLGGVEGFLSHIYAIYQLGAASKPPIMQDTNPMVVLIFAVFEKAFYWTLILLASRMLWKWAKRY
;
A
#
# COMPACT_ATOMS: atom_id res chain seq x y z
N MET A 1 -27.04 14.28 -21.76
CA MET A 1 -26.82 13.17 -20.80
C MET A 1 -26.30 11.89 -21.48
N THR A 2 -26.63 11.63 -22.74
CA THR A 2 -26.20 10.45 -23.52
C THR A 2 -24.74 10.48 -23.99
N ALA A 3 -24.16 11.64 -24.31
CA ALA A 3 -22.76 11.74 -24.74
C ALA A 3 -21.74 11.56 -23.59
N PHE A 4 -22.10 11.93 -22.35
CA PHE A 4 -21.25 11.77 -21.18
C PHE A 4 -21.16 10.30 -20.75
N LEU A 5 -22.27 9.56 -20.87
CA LEU A 5 -22.31 8.11 -20.67
C LEU A 5 -21.51 7.38 -21.77
N ALA A 6 -21.59 7.82 -23.03
CA ALA A 6 -20.82 7.22 -24.13
C ALA A 6 -19.29 7.38 -23.96
N LEU A 7 -18.82 8.54 -23.49
CA LEU A 7 -17.41 8.76 -23.14
C LEU A 7 -16.95 7.92 -21.94
N GLN A 8 -17.84 7.72 -20.97
CA GLN A 8 -17.58 6.84 -19.82
C GLN A 8 -17.47 5.38 -20.26
N PHE A 9 -18.32 4.92 -21.19
CA PHE A 9 -18.24 3.57 -21.78
C PHE A 9 -17.04 3.36 -22.72
N SER A 10 -16.57 4.38 -23.42
CA SER A 10 -15.38 4.24 -24.29
C SER A 10 -14.07 4.10 -23.52
N HIS A 11 -13.95 4.70 -22.33
CA HIS A 11 -12.80 4.45 -21.44
C HIS A 11 -12.84 3.07 -20.77
N PHE A 12 -14.03 2.50 -20.58
CA PHE A 12 -14.24 1.16 -20.03
C PHE A 12 -13.67 0.05 -20.94
N ASN A 13 -13.82 0.20 -22.26
CA ASN A 13 -13.33 -0.80 -23.22
C ASN A 13 -11.80 -0.81 -23.41
N MET A 14 -11.08 0.22 -22.94
CA MET A 14 -9.62 0.28 -23.09
C MET A 14 -8.91 -0.73 -22.19
N PHE A 15 -9.50 -1.09 -21.05
CA PHE A 15 -8.91 -2.02 -20.07
C PHE A 15 -9.55 -3.40 -20.05
N ALA A 16 -10.65 -3.62 -20.78
CA ALA A 16 -11.29 -4.92 -20.90
C ALA A 16 -10.35 -6.01 -21.46
N ASN A 17 -9.25 -5.61 -22.12
CA ASN A 17 -8.24 -6.50 -22.68
C ASN A 17 -6.89 -6.45 -21.93
N VAL A 18 -6.78 -5.69 -20.84
CA VAL A 18 -5.53 -5.62 -20.07
C VAL A 18 -5.57 -6.73 -19.02
N HIS A 19 -4.78 -7.78 -19.27
CA HIS A 19 -4.54 -8.86 -18.33
C HIS A 19 -3.21 -8.65 -17.63
N LEU A 20 -3.19 -8.78 -16.29
CA LEU A 20 -1.93 -8.81 -15.56
C LEU A 20 -1.26 -10.15 -15.82
N THR A 21 -0.10 -10.12 -16.45
CA THR A 21 0.69 -11.33 -16.67
C THR A 21 1.63 -11.57 -15.49
N THR A 22 1.91 -12.84 -15.21
CA THR A 22 2.90 -13.23 -14.20
C THR A 22 4.29 -12.63 -14.49
N SER A 23 4.66 -12.49 -15.77
CA SER A 23 5.92 -11.86 -16.18
C SER A 23 5.95 -10.37 -15.81
N LEU A 24 4.87 -9.63 -16.07
CA LEU A 24 4.78 -8.21 -15.70
C LEU A 24 4.89 -8.02 -14.19
N LEU A 25 4.21 -8.85 -13.39
CA LEU A 25 4.31 -8.81 -11.94
C LEU A 25 5.73 -9.07 -11.44
N TRP A 26 6.46 -10.01 -12.04
CA TRP A 26 7.88 -10.23 -11.71
C TRP A 26 8.75 -9.02 -12.04
N THR A 27 8.53 -8.38 -13.19
CA THR A 27 9.24 -7.14 -13.54
C THR A 27 8.98 -6.04 -12.54
N CYS A 28 7.71 -5.79 -12.19
CA CYS A 28 7.35 -4.79 -11.17
C CYS A 28 7.92 -5.14 -9.79
N THR A 29 7.92 -6.43 -9.42
CA THR A 29 8.52 -6.93 -8.17
C THR A 29 10.01 -6.62 -8.12
N GLY A 30 10.75 -6.92 -9.19
CA GLY A 30 12.19 -6.63 -9.27
C GLY A 30 12.50 -5.14 -9.14
N ILE A 31 11.70 -4.28 -9.80
CA ILE A 31 11.83 -2.82 -9.70
C ILE A 31 11.57 -2.36 -8.26
N LEU A 32 10.47 -2.80 -7.64
CA LEU A 32 10.14 -2.43 -6.26
C LEU A 32 11.19 -2.93 -5.26
N ALA A 33 11.69 -4.15 -5.42
CA ALA A 33 12.74 -4.69 -4.55
C ALA A 33 14.02 -3.83 -4.57
N ILE A 34 14.43 -3.35 -5.75
CA ILE A 34 15.58 -2.44 -5.88
C ILE A 34 15.28 -1.10 -5.20
N LEU A 35 14.09 -0.52 -5.45
CA LEU A 35 13.67 0.73 -4.84
C LEU A 35 13.61 0.64 -3.33
N ASP A 36 13.10 -0.46 -2.78
CA ASP A 36 13.02 -0.70 -1.35
C ASP A 36 14.39 -0.75 -0.72
N VAL A 37 15.35 -1.48 -1.30
CA VAL A 37 16.71 -1.51 -0.78
C VAL A 37 17.28 -0.08 -0.71
N ILE A 38 17.13 0.70 -1.76
CA ILE A 38 17.61 2.10 -1.82
C ILE A 38 16.92 2.96 -0.75
N LEU A 39 15.59 2.91 -0.68
CA LEU A 39 14.80 3.75 0.22
C LEU A 39 14.98 3.35 1.69
N ILE A 40 15.07 2.06 2.00
CA ILE A 40 15.33 1.56 3.36
C ILE A 40 16.74 1.97 3.80
N MET A 41 17.73 1.88 2.92
CA MET A 41 19.08 2.36 3.21
C MET A 41 19.10 3.87 3.47
N LEU A 42 18.34 4.65 2.69
CA LEU A 42 18.17 6.08 2.90
C LEU A 42 17.46 6.37 4.24
N ALA A 43 16.36 5.68 4.54
CA ALA A 43 15.61 5.81 5.78
C ALA A 43 16.46 5.48 7.00
N ARG A 44 17.27 4.41 6.93
CA ARG A 44 18.25 4.03 7.97
C ARG A 44 19.21 5.18 8.26
N ARG A 45 19.68 5.89 7.22
CA ARG A 45 20.62 7.02 7.37
C ARG A 45 19.92 8.28 7.90
N MET A 46 18.71 8.57 7.44
CA MET A 46 17.97 9.81 7.76
C MET A 46 17.23 9.78 9.09
N VAL A 47 16.82 8.59 9.55
CA VAL A 47 15.98 8.39 10.72
C VAL A 47 16.71 7.49 11.73
N ARG A 48 17.45 8.13 12.64
CA ARG A 48 17.99 7.46 13.83
C ARG A 48 16.89 7.19 14.84
N ARG A 49 17.16 6.32 15.81
CA ARG A 49 16.21 5.91 16.85
C ARG A 49 15.54 7.08 17.58
N GLU A 50 16.30 8.09 17.99
CA GLU A 50 15.72 9.28 18.63
C GLU A 50 14.83 10.10 17.69
N GLY A 51 15.23 10.22 16.41
CA GLY A 51 14.40 10.86 15.39
C GLY A 51 13.10 10.09 15.15
N PHE A 52 13.15 8.75 15.17
CA PHE A 52 11.96 7.90 15.05
C PHE A 52 11.00 8.13 16.22
N LYS A 53 11.51 8.18 17.47
CA LYS A 53 10.68 8.45 18.65
C LYS A 53 9.95 9.79 18.56
N GLN A 54 10.62 10.82 18.04
CA GLN A 54 10.04 12.16 17.88
C GLN A 54 8.87 12.16 16.88
N ILE A 55 8.99 11.42 15.78
CA ILE A 55 7.98 11.42 14.71
C ILE A 55 6.91 10.33 14.86
N ARG A 56 6.95 9.48 15.89
CA ARG A 56 6.07 8.31 16.01
C ARG A 56 4.58 8.61 15.85
N TRP A 57 4.10 9.72 16.43
CA TRP A 57 2.70 10.12 16.34
C TRP A 57 2.36 10.68 14.97
N LEU A 58 3.32 11.37 14.36
CA LEU A 58 3.17 11.81 12.98
C LEU A 58 3.09 10.62 12.03
N LEU A 59 3.84 9.53 12.27
CA LEU A 59 3.72 8.29 11.48
C LEU A 59 2.31 7.72 11.55
N VAL A 60 1.69 7.68 12.74
CA VAL A 60 0.31 7.17 12.91
C VAL A 60 -0.71 7.95 12.08
N VAL A 61 -0.63 9.28 12.13
CA VAL A 61 -1.53 10.16 11.38
C VAL A 61 -1.22 10.09 9.88
N ALA A 62 0.05 10.18 9.50
CA ALA A 62 0.50 10.15 8.12
C ALA A 62 0.13 8.82 7.44
N SER A 63 0.25 7.68 8.13
CA SER A 63 -0.19 6.39 7.62
C SER A 63 -1.69 6.35 7.35
N GLY A 64 -2.52 6.82 8.28
CA GLY A 64 -3.97 6.86 8.09
C GLY A 64 -4.36 7.73 6.89
N VAL A 65 -3.82 8.94 6.82
CA VAL A 65 -4.06 9.87 5.70
C VAL A 65 -3.55 9.29 4.37
N PHE A 66 -2.36 8.71 4.35
CA PHE A 66 -1.80 8.10 3.15
C PHE A 66 -2.71 6.99 2.62
N PHE A 67 -3.11 6.04 3.48
CA PHE A 67 -3.96 4.93 3.05
C PHE A 67 -5.40 5.36 2.77
N LEU A 68 -5.93 6.41 3.42
CA LEU A 68 -7.20 7.02 3.02
C LEU A 68 -7.13 7.47 1.56
N LEU A 69 -6.09 8.21 1.19
CA LEU A 69 -5.91 8.73 -0.17
C LEU A 69 -5.69 7.61 -1.18
N VAL A 70 -4.84 6.63 -0.86
CA VAL A 70 -4.63 5.45 -1.71
C VAL A 70 -5.96 4.73 -1.94
N TRP A 71 -6.74 4.46 -0.88
CA TRP A 71 -8.02 3.76 -1.02
C TRP A 71 -9.07 4.55 -1.79
N ILE A 72 -9.11 5.87 -1.65
CA ILE A 72 -9.94 6.72 -2.52
C ILE A 72 -9.53 6.56 -3.98
N CYS A 73 -8.24 6.67 -4.29
CA CYS A 73 -7.74 6.56 -5.67
C CYS A 73 -8.01 5.19 -6.28
N VAL A 74 -7.68 4.09 -5.58
CA VAL A 74 -7.87 2.73 -6.10
C VAL A 74 -9.34 2.33 -6.19
N LEU A 75 -10.23 2.86 -5.35
CA LEU A 75 -11.69 2.61 -5.50
C LEU A 75 -12.35 3.56 -6.49
N TRP A 76 -11.75 4.71 -6.76
CA TRP A 76 -12.20 5.57 -7.85
C TRP A 76 -11.89 4.91 -9.20
N TRP A 77 -10.63 4.51 -9.39
CA TRP A 77 -10.15 3.94 -10.64
C TRP A 77 -10.41 2.44 -10.80
N GLY A 78 -10.31 1.68 -9.71
CA GLY A 78 -10.27 0.22 -9.69
C GLY A 78 -11.57 -0.51 -9.39
N TRP A 79 -12.65 0.21 -9.12
CA TRP A 79 -13.88 -0.41 -8.63
C TRP A 79 -14.46 -1.43 -9.60
N ASP A 80 -14.68 -1.02 -10.85
CA ASP A 80 -15.48 -1.79 -11.80
C ASP A 80 -14.72 -2.99 -12.39
N TRP A 81 -13.39 -2.93 -12.44
CA TRP A 81 -12.57 -4.02 -13.01
C TRP A 81 -11.88 -4.90 -11.97
N PHE A 82 -11.86 -4.51 -10.69
CA PHE A 82 -11.26 -5.33 -9.62
C PHE A 82 -12.12 -5.44 -8.36
N TYR A 83 -12.45 -4.33 -7.70
CA TYR A 83 -13.00 -4.38 -6.34
C TYR A 83 -14.47 -4.82 -6.27
N VAL A 84 -15.26 -4.62 -7.33
CA VAL A 84 -16.67 -5.07 -7.40
C VAL A 84 -16.81 -6.59 -7.25
N TYR A 85 -15.77 -7.35 -7.64
CA TYR A 85 -15.73 -8.81 -7.53
C TYR A 85 -15.40 -9.31 -6.11
N ILE A 86 -14.90 -8.41 -5.25
CA ILE A 86 -14.33 -8.73 -3.93
C ILE A 86 -15.24 -8.20 -2.83
N PHE A 87 -15.82 -7.01 -3.01
CA PHE A 87 -16.55 -6.28 -1.99
C PHE A 87 -17.99 -5.96 -2.41
N PRO A 88 -18.95 -5.89 -1.46
CA PRO A 88 -20.30 -5.46 -1.76
C PRO A 88 -20.35 -3.98 -2.15
N GLY A 89 -21.31 -3.57 -2.99
CA GLY A 89 -21.42 -2.20 -3.52
C GLY A 89 -21.33 -1.08 -2.48
N ARG A 90 -21.95 -1.27 -1.31
CA ARG A 90 -21.93 -0.28 -0.21
C ARG A 90 -20.56 -0.08 0.41
N ALA A 91 -19.67 -1.08 0.31
CA ALA A 91 -18.32 -1.01 0.88
C ALA A 91 -17.45 0.04 0.17
N ARG A 92 -17.75 0.40 -1.08
CA ARG A 92 -16.99 1.40 -1.85
C ARG A 92 -16.76 2.71 -1.07
N PHE A 93 -17.75 3.16 -0.31
CA PHE A 93 -17.69 4.41 0.44
C PHE A 93 -17.17 4.24 1.87
N LEU A 94 -17.25 3.03 2.43
CA LEU A 94 -16.84 2.72 3.80
C LEU A 94 -15.39 2.25 3.89
N LEU A 95 -14.85 1.61 2.84
CA LEU A 95 -13.49 1.09 2.85
C LEU A 95 -12.45 2.19 3.09
N PRO A 96 -12.47 3.37 2.44
CA PRO A 96 -11.46 4.40 2.70
C PRO A 96 -11.36 4.86 4.16
N PRO A 97 -12.46 5.25 4.86
CA PRO A 97 -12.35 5.62 6.27
C PRO A 97 -12.01 4.43 7.17
N ILE A 98 -12.47 3.21 6.87
CA ILE A 98 -12.09 2.00 7.63
C ILE A 98 -10.59 1.75 7.52
N PHE A 99 -10.02 1.82 6.31
CA PHE A 99 -8.59 1.65 6.10
C PHE A 99 -7.78 2.79 6.69
N CYS A 100 -8.28 4.03 6.67
CA CYS A 100 -7.64 5.15 7.38
C CYS A 100 -7.43 4.81 8.87
N VAL A 101 -8.51 4.42 9.56
CA VAL A 101 -8.46 4.08 10.99
C VAL A 101 -7.62 2.82 11.22
N GLY A 102 -7.84 1.77 10.42
CA GLY A 102 -7.11 0.50 10.53
C GLY A 102 -5.61 0.67 10.34
N TYR A 103 -5.18 1.42 9.33
CA TYR A 103 -3.77 1.68 9.07
C TYR A 103 -3.14 2.64 10.09
N SER A 104 -3.89 3.56 10.70
CA SER A 104 -3.40 4.33 11.85
C SER A 104 -3.16 3.45 13.08
N LEU A 105 -4.09 2.55 13.41
CA LEU A 105 -3.92 1.62 14.53
C LEU A 105 -2.77 0.64 14.29
N LEU A 106 -2.66 0.12 13.07
CA LEU A 106 -1.54 -0.71 12.67
C LEU A 106 -0.21 0.05 12.76
N ALA A 107 -0.15 1.29 12.26
CA ALA A 107 1.01 2.16 12.37
C ALA A 107 1.42 2.39 13.84
N LEU A 108 0.46 2.49 14.76
CA LEU A 108 0.74 2.59 16.18
C LEU A 108 1.42 1.32 16.70
N GLY A 109 0.88 0.15 16.36
CA GLY A 109 1.46 -1.15 16.71
C GLY A 109 2.86 -1.36 16.12
N MET A 110 3.03 -1.06 14.83
CA MET A 110 4.32 -1.11 14.15
C MET A 110 5.33 -0.15 14.77
N SER A 111 4.93 1.09 15.10
CA SER A 111 5.83 2.06 15.71
C SER A 111 6.28 1.60 17.10
N TRP A 112 5.38 0.98 17.89
CA TRP A 112 5.73 0.40 19.17
C TRP A 112 6.73 -0.75 19.00
N LEU A 113 6.47 -1.66 18.05
CA LEU A 113 7.31 -2.83 17.81
C LEU A 113 8.69 -2.44 17.25
N SER A 114 8.76 -1.50 16.31
CA SER A 114 10.01 -0.97 15.76
C SER A 114 10.93 -0.39 16.81
N LEU A 115 10.38 0.21 17.87
CA LEU A 115 11.16 0.71 19.00
C LEU A 115 11.58 -0.39 19.97
N ARG A 116 10.89 -1.53 20.02
CA ARG A 116 11.20 -2.64 20.94
C ARG A 116 12.20 -3.64 20.37
N LEU A 117 12.18 -3.87 19.06
CA LEU A 117 13.08 -4.79 18.41
C LEU A 117 14.52 -4.23 18.34
N PRO A 118 15.54 -5.12 18.32
CA PRO A 118 16.93 -4.70 18.17
C PRO A 118 17.17 -4.10 16.77
N GLY A 119 18.19 -3.23 16.67
CA GLY A 119 18.59 -2.61 15.41
C GLY A 119 18.01 -1.21 15.18
N ASN A 120 17.89 -0.82 13.90
CA ASN A 120 17.42 0.50 13.52
C ASN A 120 15.89 0.48 13.33
N PRO A 121 15.10 1.29 14.09
CA PRO A 121 13.64 1.27 14.01
C PRO A 121 13.09 1.67 12.65
N ALA A 122 13.80 2.47 11.87
CA ALA A 122 13.41 2.82 10.49
C ALA A 122 13.42 1.59 9.58
N VAL A 123 14.46 0.75 9.71
CA VAL A 123 14.55 -0.51 8.95
C VAL A 123 13.45 -1.46 9.39
N THR A 124 13.27 -1.64 10.71
CA THR A 124 12.22 -2.51 11.24
C THR A 124 10.83 -2.06 10.80
N TRP A 125 10.55 -0.75 10.83
CA TRP A 125 9.29 -0.19 10.34
C TRP A 125 9.00 -0.56 8.88
N SER A 126 9.98 -0.36 7.99
CA SER A 126 9.84 -0.70 6.58
C SER A 126 9.62 -2.20 6.37
N LEU A 127 10.36 -3.05 7.07
CA LEU A 127 10.22 -4.51 6.96
C LEU A 127 8.88 -5.00 7.52
N LEU A 128 8.41 -4.44 8.63
CA LEU A 128 7.08 -4.73 9.16
C LEU A 128 5.98 -4.34 8.15
N GLY A 129 6.22 -3.30 7.36
CA GLY A 129 5.37 -2.97 6.23
C GLY A 129 5.27 -4.11 5.21
N GLY A 130 6.39 -4.69 4.82
CA GLY A 130 6.38 -5.85 3.92
C GLY A 130 5.71 -7.09 4.53
N VAL A 131 5.87 -7.33 5.83
CA VAL A 131 5.14 -8.39 6.55
C VAL A 131 3.63 -8.15 6.51
N GLU A 132 3.17 -6.92 6.72
CA GLU A 132 1.76 -6.60 6.57
C GLU A 132 1.27 -6.82 5.14
N GLY A 133 2.05 -6.44 4.12
CA GLY A 133 1.73 -6.71 2.72
C GLY A 133 1.48 -8.18 2.45
N PHE A 134 2.40 -9.03 2.92
CA PHE A 134 2.24 -10.46 2.82
C PHE A 134 0.95 -10.97 3.49
N LEU A 135 0.73 -10.61 4.76
CA LEU A 135 -0.41 -11.12 5.54
C LEU A 135 -1.75 -10.64 4.99
N SER A 136 -1.84 -9.36 4.63
CA SER A 136 -3.06 -8.78 4.04
C SER A 136 -3.39 -9.43 2.69
N HIS A 137 -2.37 -9.74 1.88
CA HIS A 137 -2.58 -10.37 0.57
C HIS A 137 -2.85 -11.86 0.66
N ILE A 138 -2.33 -12.59 1.67
CA ILE A 138 -2.80 -13.94 1.98
C ILE A 138 -4.31 -13.91 2.21
N TYR A 139 -4.79 -13.00 3.06
CA TYR A 139 -6.22 -12.89 3.32
C TYR A 139 -7.00 -12.54 2.04
N ALA A 140 -6.54 -11.54 1.27
CA ALA A 140 -7.22 -11.14 0.04
C ALA A 140 -7.29 -12.29 -1.00
N ILE A 141 -6.19 -13.01 -1.21
CA ILE A 141 -6.10 -14.10 -2.19
C ILE A 141 -6.96 -15.28 -1.75
N TYR A 142 -6.77 -15.78 -0.54
CA TYR A 142 -7.36 -17.06 -0.13
C TYR A 142 -8.76 -16.94 0.47
N GLN A 143 -9.08 -15.82 1.14
CA GLN A 143 -10.41 -15.62 1.75
C GLN A 143 -11.34 -14.83 0.84
N LEU A 144 -10.82 -13.80 0.17
CA LEU A 144 -11.66 -12.95 -0.68
C LEU A 144 -11.64 -13.36 -2.15
N GLY A 145 -10.72 -14.26 -2.55
CA GLY A 145 -10.59 -14.72 -3.94
C GLY A 145 -10.02 -13.66 -4.88
N ALA A 146 -9.17 -12.76 -4.36
CA ALA A 146 -8.66 -11.62 -5.13
C ALA A 146 -7.81 -12.02 -6.36
N ALA A 147 -7.26 -13.24 -6.39
CA ALA A 147 -6.52 -13.76 -7.55
C ALA A 147 -7.39 -14.55 -8.54
N SER A 148 -8.62 -14.95 -8.17
CA SER A 148 -9.46 -15.83 -9.00
C SER A 148 -10.76 -15.19 -9.47
N LYS A 149 -11.31 -14.21 -8.72
CA LYS A 149 -12.58 -13.57 -9.08
C LYS A 149 -12.42 -12.44 -10.11
N PRO A 150 -11.48 -11.48 -9.96
CA PRO A 150 -11.34 -10.40 -10.92
C PRO A 150 -10.80 -10.91 -12.27
N PRO A 151 -11.43 -10.58 -13.42
CA PRO A 151 -10.96 -11.04 -14.73
C PRO A 151 -9.49 -10.69 -15.02
N ILE A 152 -9.04 -9.51 -14.57
CA ILE A 152 -7.65 -9.04 -14.75
C ILE A 152 -6.59 -9.93 -14.09
N MET A 153 -6.99 -10.76 -13.11
CA MET A 153 -6.07 -11.58 -12.30
C MET A 153 -6.02 -13.06 -12.68
N GLN A 154 -6.92 -13.56 -13.55
CA GLN A 154 -7.17 -15.00 -13.73
C GLN A 154 -5.95 -15.81 -14.20
N ASP A 155 -4.93 -15.17 -14.78
CA ASP A 155 -3.68 -15.80 -15.25
C ASP A 155 -2.45 -15.45 -14.40
N THR A 156 -2.66 -14.84 -13.23
CA THR A 156 -1.57 -14.48 -12.32
C THR A 156 -1.23 -15.63 -11.39
N ASN A 157 0.06 -15.88 -11.21
CA ASN A 157 0.53 -16.79 -10.17
C ASN A 157 0.37 -16.13 -8.79
N PRO A 158 -0.45 -16.69 -7.87
CA PRO A 158 -0.70 -16.09 -6.56
C PRO A 158 0.57 -15.89 -5.71
N MET A 159 1.57 -16.76 -5.87
CA MET A 159 2.85 -16.61 -5.15
C MET A 159 3.59 -15.37 -5.58
N VAL A 160 3.52 -15.00 -6.86
CA VAL A 160 4.17 -13.79 -7.37
C VAL A 160 3.44 -12.55 -6.87
N VAL A 161 2.11 -12.59 -6.78
CA VAL A 161 1.31 -11.52 -6.16
C VAL A 161 1.68 -11.33 -4.68
N LEU A 162 1.88 -12.43 -3.94
CA LEU A 162 2.31 -12.36 -2.54
C LEU A 162 3.71 -11.74 -2.38
N ILE A 163 4.66 -12.12 -3.23
CA ILE A 163 6.02 -11.56 -3.19
C ILE A 163 5.99 -10.08 -3.58
N PHE A 164 5.24 -9.74 -4.64
CA PHE A 164 5.02 -8.35 -5.06
C PHE A 164 4.49 -7.51 -3.89
N ALA A 165 3.49 -8.00 -3.16
CA ALA A 165 2.87 -7.31 -2.04
C ALA A 165 3.84 -7.00 -0.88
N VAL A 166 4.83 -7.86 -0.64
CA VAL A 166 5.89 -7.60 0.36
C VAL A 166 6.62 -6.31 0.00
N PHE A 167 7.08 -6.19 -1.24
CA PHE A 167 7.84 -5.04 -1.68
C PHE A 167 6.96 -3.80 -1.86
N GLU A 168 5.75 -3.94 -2.41
CA GLU A 168 4.81 -2.83 -2.53
C GLU A 168 4.51 -2.18 -1.17
N LYS A 169 4.26 -2.98 -0.13
CA LYS A 169 4.02 -2.42 1.19
C LYS A 169 5.28 -1.90 1.84
N ALA A 170 6.41 -2.60 1.77
CA ALA A 170 7.68 -2.07 2.28
C ALA A 170 8.00 -0.70 1.67
N PHE A 171 7.72 -0.51 0.38
CA PHE A 171 7.83 0.75 -0.33
C PHE A 171 6.94 1.84 0.28
N TYR A 172 5.62 1.60 0.39
CA TYR A 172 4.68 2.57 0.97
C TYR A 172 5.03 2.98 2.39
N TRP A 173 5.33 1.99 3.24
CA TRP A 173 5.69 2.26 4.64
C TRP A 173 7.00 3.03 4.76
N THR A 174 7.96 2.81 3.86
CA THR A 174 9.20 3.58 3.79
C THR A 174 8.97 5.02 3.30
N LEU A 175 8.10 5.21 2.31
CA LEU A 175 7.72 6.55 1.84
C LEU A 175 7.05 7.37 2.95
N ILE A 176 6.10 6.78 3.68
CA ILE A 176 5.44 7.43 4.83
C ILE A 176 6.48 7.88 5.86
N LEU A 177 7.46 7.02 6.17
CA LEU A 177 8.51 7.33 7.12
C LEU A 177 9.39 8.50 6.67
N LEU A 178 9.85 8.47 5.42
CA LEU A 178 10.69 9.54 4.86
C LEU A 178 9.94 10.86 4.76
N ALA A 179 8.69 10.84 4.28
CA ALA A 179 7.83 12.02 4.20
C ALA A 179 7.57 12.61 5.60
N SER A 180 7.24 11.77 6.58
CA SER A 180 7.05 12.21 7.97
C SER A 180 8.33 12.82 8.55
N ARG A 181 9.50 12.23 8.25
CA ARG A 181 10.78 12.78 8.68
C ARG A 181 11.04 14.16 8.07
N MET A 182 10.76 14.33 6.79
CA MET A 182 10.92 15.60 6.07
C MET A 182 9.97 16.66 6.61
N LEU A 183 8.69 16.30 6.78
CA LEU A 183 7.66 17.17 7.34
C LEU A 183 8.03 17.63 8.75
N TRP A 184 8.51 16.74 9.61
CA TRP A 184 8.98 17.09 10.95
C TRP A 184 10.18 18.05 10.94
N LYS A 185 11.16 17.86 10.02
CA LYS A 185 12.27 18.82 9.89
C LYS A 185 11.77 20.19 9.46
N TRP A 186 10.87 20.22 8.50
CA TRP A 186 10.31 21.46 7.96
C TRP A 186 9.53 22.21 9.04
N ALA A 187 8.65 21.53 9.78
CA ALA A 187 7.88 22.09 10.89
C ALA A 187 8.70 22.49 12.12
N LYS A 188 9.99 22.11 12.21
CA LYS A 188 10.91 22.55 13.26
C LYS A 188 11.79 23.73 12.84
N ARG A 189 11.83 24.04 11.54
CA ARG A 189 12.61 25.14 10.98
C ARG A 189 11.85 26.47 11.00
N TYR A 190 10.52 26.38 11.05
CA TYR A 190 9.56 27.47 11.13
C TYR A 190 8.73 27.30 12.40
#